data_AF-A0A517X1K4-F1
#
_entry.id   AF-A0A517X1K4-F1
#
_cell.length_a   1.000
_cell.length_b   1.000
_cell.length_c   1.000
_cell.angle_alpha   90.00
_cell.angle_beta   90.00
_cell.angle_gamma   90.00
#
_symmetry.space_group_name_H-M   'P 1'
#
loop_
_entity.id
_entity.type
_entity.pdbx_description
1 polymer ?
#
loop_
_entity_poly.entity_id
_entity_poly.type
_entity_poly.pdbx_seq_one_letter_code
_entity_poly.pdbx_strand_id
1 'polypeptide(L)'
;MTRLFRMILLLLLIVSIPGLFFLWLMPTEFFQSWMIKRAAPDQFSQFAAHEQATAILVFLRILISILSLLTLICFYYYSSLIQFTSRCWGIVAEQTTIRQEGHSQTKHTILFRFLLLAWFSLGIVHFAGGAWRRIEDWPWYHFNSGATILPNMSDSNRDVIRFLKETTDGDARILVLSDQKLFFLSYYLLPRKLFHPIHPESEFVIPKEHQQRQLKAYRLSDLDAEYISKLNPDYILEYYEGADYLEKDRFREDPRWLQFLQKKYGYGHQPTYNVRLHQITPSTTSSSPPKPEQVVVP
;
A
#
# COMPACT_ATOMS: atom_id res chain seq x y z
N MET A 1 -19.02 -26.19 32.75
CA MET A 1 -18.96 -25.31 31.57
C MET A 1 -19.79 -24.03 31.71
N THR A 2 -21.04 -24.09 32.18
CA THR A 2 -21.93 -22.92 32.29
C THR A 2 -21.39 -21.78 33.17
N ARG A 3 -20.83 -22.07 34.36
CA ARG A 3 -20.23 -21.04 35.23
C ARG A 3 -19.03 -20.34 34.60
N LEU A 4 -18.11 -21.10 34.00
CA LEU A 4 -16.93 -20.56 33.30
C LEU A 4 -17.34 -19.70 32.10
N PHE A 5 -18.28 -20.19 31.29
CA PHE A 5 -18.80 -19.44 30.14
C PHE A 5 -19.43 -18.11 30.57
N ARG A 6 -20.21 -18.12 31.66
CA ARG A 6 -20.76 -16.90 32.26
C ARG A 6 -19.68 -15.94 32.77
N MET A 7 -18.62 -16.45 33.41
CA MET A 7 -17.52 -15.62 33.88
C MET A 7 -16.77 -14.95 32.71
N ILE A 8 -16.49 -15.69 31.63
CA ILE A 8 -15.86 -15.14 30.43
C ILE A 8 -16.73 -14.03 29.83
N LEU A 9 -18.03 -14.28 29.72
CA LEU A 9 -18.96 -13.34 29.11
C LEU A 9 -19.15 -12.08 29.97
N LEU A 10 -19.16 -12.22 31.30
CA LEU A 10 -19.11 -11.09 32.24
C LEU A 10 -17.82 -10.30 32.10
N LEU A 11 -16.67 -10.97 32.00
CA LEU A 11 -15.38 -10.30 31.82
C LEU A 11 -15.32 -9.55 30.49
N LEU A 12 -15.80 -10.15 29.40
CA LEU A 12 -15.94 -9.48 28.11
C LEU A 12 -16.84 -8.26 28.20
N LEU A 13 -17.93 -8.33 28.96
CA LEU A 13 -18.86 -7.20 29.12
C LEU A 13 -18.22 -6.06 29.93
N ILE A 14 -17.48 -6.39 30.99
CA ILE A 14 -16.74 -5.45 31.84
C ILE A 14 -15.58 -4.79 31.07
N VAL A 15 -14.99 -5.46 30.08
CA VAL A 15 -13.91 -4.88 29.27
C VAL A 15 -14.46 -4.12 28.07
N SER A 16 -15.42 -4.70 27.34
CA SER A 16 -15.90 -4.16 26.07
C SER A 16 -16.73 -2.89 26.25
N ILE A 17 -17.64 -2.84 27.22
CA ILE A 17 -18.51 -1.67 27.42
C ILE A 17 -17.70 -0.44 27.85
N PRO A 18 -16.87 -0.48 28.91
CA PRO A 18 -16.02 0.66 29.26
C PRO A 18 -15.00 0.97 28.17
N GLY A 19 -14.44 -0.05 27.51
CA GLY A 19 -13.52 0.13 26.38
C GLY A 19 -14.16 0.87 25.20
N LEU A 20 -15.43 0.59 24.91
CA LEU A 20 -16.22 1.30 23.90
C LEU A 20 -16.35 2.78 24.25
N PHE A 21 -16.77 3.10 25.48
CA PHE A 21 -16.87 4.48 25.94
C PHE A 21 -15.52 5.18 25.90
N PHE A 22 -14.47 4.54 26.40
CA PHE A 22 -13.12 5.11 26.39
C PHE A 22 -12.64 5.43 24.96
N LEU A 23 -12.76 4.48 24.02
CA LEU A 23 -12.27 4.67 22.65
C LEU A 23 -13.05 5.71 21.84
N TRP A 24 -14.35 5.87 22.11
CA TRP A 24 -15.17 6.88 21.44
C TRP A 24 -15.08 8.27 22.08
N LEU A 25 -14.87 8.35 23.40
CA LEU A 25 -14.70 9.62 24.10
C LEU A 25 -13.26 10.15 24.04
N MET A 26 -12.27 9.30 23.75
CA MET A 26 -10.89 9.74 23.59
C MET A 26 -10.75 10.60 22.32
N PRO A 27 -10.28 11.85 22.42
CA PRO A 27 -9.98 12.70 21.27
C PRO A 27 -8.92 12.07 20.39
N THR A 28 -9.12 12.12 19.07
CA THR A 28 -8.17 11.60 18.07
C THR A 28 -6.81 12.27 18.18
N GLU A 29 -6.82 13.58 18.45
CA GLU A 29 -5.66 14.44 18.51
C GLU A 29 -4.74 14.08 19.67
N PHE A 30 -5.32 13.60 20.78
CA PHE A 30 -4.56 13.17 21.95
C PHE A 30 -3.70 11.94 21.62
N PHE A 31 -4.29 10.94 20.97
CA PHE A 31 -3.59 9.71 20.59
C PHE A 31 -2.59 9.95 19.46
N GLN A 32 -2.94 10.78 18.47
CA GLN A 32 -2.01 11.23 17.43
C GLN A 32 -0.80 11.92 18.04
N SER A 33 -1.00 12.87 18.96
CA SER A 33 0.10 13.55 19.66
C SER A 33 0.96 12.60 20.48
N TRP A 34 0.35 11.58 21.08
CA TRP A 34 1.06 10.53 21.83
C TRP A 34 1.95 9.67 20.94
N MET A 35 1.49 9.33 19.72
CA MET A 35 2.25 8.59 18.72
C MET A 35 3.38 9.45 18.12
N ILE A 36 3.09 10.70 17.73
CA ILE A 36 4.08 11.63 17.15
C ILE A 36 5.25 11.85 18.11
N LYS A 37 4.99 12.01 19.42
CA LYS A 37 6.05 12.17 20.44
C LYS A 37 7.02 10.99 20.56
N ARG A 38 6.66 9.82 20.03
CA ARG A 38 7.49 8.60 20.04
C ARG A 38 8.15 8.33 18.69
N ALA A 39 7.74 9.04 17.65
CA ALA A 39 8.32 8.92 16.32
C ALA A 39 9.67 9.64 16.25
N ALA A 40 10.47 9.28 15.25
CA ALA A 40 11.67 10.03 14.93
C ALA A 40 11.32 11.49 14.56
N PRO A 41 12.23 12.45 14.80
CA PRO A 41 11.94 13.87 14.65
C PRO A 41 11.82 14.32 13.18
N ASP A 42 12.09 13.46 12.21
CA ASP A 42 11.92 13.81 10.79
C ASP A 42 10.44 13.92 10.40
N GLN A 43 10.15 14.77 9.40
CA GLN A 43 8.77 15.08 8.98
C GLN A 43 8.01 13.85 8.48
N PHE A 44 8.71 12.88 7.90
CA PHE A 44 8.10 11.68 7.33
C PHE A 44 7.64 10.73 8.44
N SER A 45 8.50 10.47 9.43
CA SER A 45 8.16 9.65 10.60
C SER A 45 7.04 10.27 11.43
N GLN A 46 7.04 11.61 11.59
CA GLN A 46 5.95 12.30 12.29
C GLN A 46 4.61 12.18 11.54
N PHE A 47 4.61 12.32 10.21
CA PHE A 47 3.42 12.10 9.39
C PHE A 47 2.92 10.66 9.47
N ALA A 48 3.82 9.68 9.31
CA ALA A 48 3.47 8.27 9.40
C ALA A 48 2.86 7.92 10.77
N ALA A 49 3.44 8.43 11.85
CA ALA A 49 2.92 8.23 13.20
C ALA A 49 1.54 8.88 13.41
N HIS A 50 1.30 10.07 12.84
CA HIS A 50 -0.02 10.71 12.86
C HIS A 50 -1.08 9.84 12.18
N GLU A 51 -0.80 9.38 10.96
CA GLU A 51 -1.73 8.59 10.16
C GLU A 51 -1.96 7.18 10.73
N GLN A 52 -0.91 6.52 11.22
CA GLN A 52 -1.03 5.24 11.92
C GLN A 52 -1.90 5.36 13.17
N ALA A 53 -1.76 6.45 13.93
CA ALA A 53 -2.59 6.70 15.10
C ALA A 53 -4.08 6.77 14.72
N THR A 54 -4.40 7.44 13.62
CA THR A 54 -5.76 7.51 13.06
C THR A 54 -6.27 6.12 12.68
N ALA A 55 -5.46 5.34 11.95
CA ALA A 55 -5.79 3.98 11.54
C ALA A 55 -6.12 3.08 12.73
N ILE A 56 -5.23 3.07 13.73
CA ILE A 56 -5.36 2.28 14.95
C ILE A 56 -6.65 2.66 15.67
N LEU A 57 -6.92 3.96 15.82
CA LEU A 57 -8.13 4.41 16.51
C LEU A 57 -9.41 4.02 15.79
N VAL A 58 -9.48 4.20 14.47
CA VAL A 58 -10.64 3.80 13.67
C VAL A 58 -10.84 2.28 13.77
N PHE A 59 -9.77 1.51 13.60
CA PHE A 59 -9.81 0.06 13.71
C PHE A 59 -10.29 -0.40 15.09
N LEU A 60 -9.73 0.16 16.16
CA LEU A 60 -10.13 -0.16 17.54
C LEU A 60 -11.58 0.23 17.82
N ARG A 61 -12.05 1.39 17.34
CA ARG A 61 -13.45 1.83 17.49
C ARG A 61 -14.41 0.85 16.82
N ILE A 62 -14.10 0.37 15.62
CA ILE A 62 -14.92 -0.62 14.93
C ILE A 62 -14.88 -1.95 15.68
N LEU A 63 -13.68 -2.44 16.01
CA LEU A 63 -13.49 -3.74 16.65
C LEU A 63 -14.18 -3.81 18.02
N ILE A 64 -14.02 -2.78 18.86
CA ILE A 64 -14.64 -2.75 20.19
C ILE A 64 -16.16 -2.60 20.13
N SER A 65 -16.68 -1.92 19.10
CA SER A 65 -18.12 -1.79 18.86
C SER A 65 -18.73 -3.14 18.47
N ILE A 66 -18.09 -3.85 17.53
CA ILE A 66 -18.50 -5.20 17.14
C ILE A 66 -18.39 -6.14 18.35
N LEU A 67 -17.29 -6.10 19.11
CA LEU A 67 -17.10 -6.95 20.27
C LEU A 67 -18.16 -6.69 21.35
N SER A 68 -18.45 -5.41 21.65
CA SER A 68 -19.51 -5.02 22.59
C SER A 68 -20.88 -5.53 22.16
N LEU A 69 -21.22 -5.34 20.88
CA LEU A 69 -22.49 -5.80 20.32
C LEU A 69 -22.61 -7.33 20.39
N LEU A 70 -21.58 -8.05 19.95
CA LEU A 70 -21.55 -9.52 20.03
C LEU A 70 -21.64 -10.01 21.46
N THR A 71 -20.97 -9.34 22.41
CA THR A 71 -21.02 -9.69 23.84
C THR A 71 -22.43 -9.50 24.40
N LEU A 72 -23.11 -8.39 24.06
CA LEU A 72 -24.50 -8.14 24.46
C LEU A 72 -25.46 -9.18 23.86
N ILE A 73 -25.32 -9.49 22.57
CA ILE A 73 -26.11 -10.54 21.91
C ILE A 73 -25.89 -11.89 22.59
N CYS A 74 -24.63 -12.26 22.87
CA CYS A 74 -24.32 -13.52 23.56
C CYS A 74 -24.85 -13.53 25.00
N PHE A 75 -24.89 -12.38 25.68
CA PHE A 75 -25.47 -12.26 27.02
C PHE A 75 -26.99 -12.47 26.97
N TYR A 76 -27.67 -11.82 26.02
CA TYR A 76 -29.12 -11.90 25.85
C TYR A 76 -29.58 -13.32 25.47
N TYR A 77 -28.87 -13.97 24.54
CA TYR A 77 -29.16 -15.33 24.09
C TYR A 77 -28.36 -16.41 24.84
N TYR A 78 -27.88 -16.12 26.05
CA TYR A 78 -26.96 -16.98 26.80
C TYR A 78 -27.44 -18.44 26.95
N SER A 79 -28.72 -18.64 27.27
CA SER A 79 -29.31 -19.99 27.42
C SER A 79 -29.26 -20.79 26.12
N SER A 80 -29.70 -20.18 25.01
CA SER A 80 -29.67 -20.78 23.68
C SER A 80 -28.23 -21.02 23.20
N LEU A 81 -27.32 -20.09 23.49
CA LEU A 81 -25.92 -20.19 23.09
C LEU A 81 -25.18 -21.31 23.83
N ILE A 82 -25.48 -21.53 25.11
CA ILE A 82 -24.96 -22.69 25.85
C ILE A 82 -25.45 -24.00 25.25
N GLN A 83 -26.74 -24.08 24.91
CA GLN A 83 -27.27 -25.29 24.27
C GLN A 83 -26.64 -25.51 22.90
N PHE A 84 -26.47 -24.46 22.11
CA PHE A 84 -25.80 -24.53 20.82
C PHE A 84 -24.32 -24.96 20.95
N THR A 85 -23.54 -24.27 21.79
CA THR A 85 -22.11 -24.57 21.98
C THR A 85 -21.88 -25.96 22.58
N SER A 86 -22.73 -26.42 23.50
CA SER A 86 -22.68 -27.79 24.02
C SER A 86 -23.02 -28.83 22.94
N ARG A 87 -23.98 -28.54 22.04
CA ARG A 87 -24.26 -29.41 20.87
C ARG A 87 -23.09 -29.44 19.90
N CYS A 88 -22.53 -28.29 19.53
CA CYS A 88 -21.36 -28.23 18.65
C CYS A 88 -20.16 -28.95 19.26
N TRP A 89 -19.92 -28.75 20.56
CA TRP A 89 -18.86 -29.47 21.26
C TRP A 89 -19.14 -30.97 21.31
N GLY A 90 -20.39 -31.38 21.50
CA GLY A 90 -20.80 -32.78 21.40
C GLY A 90 -20.50 -33.38 20.03
N ILE A 91 -20.87 -32.68 18.94
CA ILE A 91 -20.60 -33.11 17.56
C ILE A 91 -19.11 -33.19 17.28
N VAL A 92 -18.32 -32.17 17.68
CA VAL A 92 -16.87 -32.18 17.51
C VAL A 92 -16.25 -33.31 18.35
N ALA A 93 -16.69 -33.51 19.58
CA ALA A 93 -16.22 -34.60 20.41
C ALA A 93 -16.53 -35.95 19.76
N GLU A 94 -17.76 -36.16 19.27
CA GLU A 94 -18.19 -37.38 18.61
C GLU A 94 -17.43 -37.63 17.30
N GLN A 95 -17.35 -36.64 16.41
CA GLN A 95 -16.64 -36.76 15.12
C GLN A 95 -15.12 -36.89 15.27
N THR A 96 -14.54 -36.37 16.37
CA THR A 96 -13.11 -36.56 16.66
C THR A 96 -12.81 -37.84 17.44
N THR A 97 -13.84 -38.53 17.96
CA THR A 97 -13.69 -39.81 18.66
C THR A 97 -14.03 -40.94 17.69
N ILE A 98 -13.04 -41.45 16.97
CA ILE A 98 -13.21 -42.69 16.20
C ILE A 98 -13.53 -43.79 17.22
N ARG A 99 -14.60 -44.55 17.05
CA ARG A 99 -14.93 -45.72 17.90
C ARG A 99 -14.29 -46.97 17.31
N GLN A 100 -13.05 -47.31 17.67
CA GLN A 100 -12.56 -48.69 17.60
C GLN A 100 -11.67 -49.02 18.81
N GLU A 101 -11.84 -50.20 19.36
CA GLU A 101 -11.15 -50.65 20.57
C GLU A 101 -9.62 -50.66 20.38
N GLY A 102 -8.89 -49.70 20.96
CA GLY A 102 -7.42 -49.75 20.98
C GLY A 102 -6.69 -48.46 21.37
N HIS A 103 -5.61 -48.59 22.15
CA HIS A 103 -4.71 -47.53 22.64
C HIS A 103 -4.12 -46.59 21.55
N SER A 104 -4.15 -46.99 20.28
CA SER A 104 -3.67 -46.18 19.14
C SER A 104 -4.56 -44.97 18.84
N GLN A 105 -5.87 -45.07 19.09
CA GLN A 105 -6.83 -44.02 18.72
C GLN A 105 -6.73 -42.74 19.55
N THR A 106 -6.43 -42.85 20.84
CA THR A 106 -6.28 -41.70 21.74
C THR A 106 -5.22 -40.73 21.22
N LYS A 107 -4.14 -41.25 20.60
CA LYS A 107 -3.07 -40.43 20.01
C LYS A 107 -3.54 -39.67 18.77
N HIS A 108 -4.31 -40.30 17.89
CA HIS A 108 -4.83 -39.66 16.67
C HIS A 108 -5.87 -38.57 16.97
N THR A 109 -6.78 -38.80 17.94
CA THR A 109 -7.75 -37.79 18.37
C THR A 109 -7.09 -36.58 19.03
N ILE A 110 -6.06 -36.80 19.85
CA ILE A 110 -5.28 -35.71 20.47
C ILE A 110 -4.51 -34.93 19.41
N LEU A 111 -3.86 -35.62 18.46
CA LEU A 111 -3.13 -34.98 17.37
C LEU A 111 -4.04 -34.10 16.51
N PHE A 112 -5.22 -34.59 16.13
CA PHE A 112 -6.16 -33.80 15.33
C PHE A 112 -6.64 -32.55 16.08
N ARG A 113 -6.96 -32.65 17.37
CA ARG A 113 -7.34 -31.49 18.20
C ARG A 113 -6.22 -30.48 18.31
N PHE A 114 -4.98 -30.95 18.45
CA PHE A 114 -3.80 -30.08 18.46
C PHE A 114 -3.59 -29.39 17.11
N LEU A 115 -3.73 -30.11 16.00
CA LEU A 115 -3.65 -29.54 14.65
C LEU A 115 -4.73 -28.49 14.40
N LEU A 116 -5.96 -28.74 14.88
CA LEU A 116 -7.06 -27.78 14.75
C LEU A 116 -6.79 -26.51 15.58
N LEU A 117 -6.31 -26.67 16.82
CA LEU A 117 -5.86 -25.53 17.65
C LEU A 117 -4.70 -24.77 17.01
N ALA A 118 -3.72 -25.47 16.46
CA ALA A 118 -2.59 -24.88 15.75
C ALA A 118 -3.06 -24.11 14.51
N TRP A 119 -4.01 -24.66 13.75
CA TRP A 119 -4.57 -24.02 12.56
C TRP A 119 -5.33 -22.74 12.90
N PHE A 120 -6.18 -22.76 13.94
CA PHE A 120 -6.85 -21.55 14.43
C PHE A 120 -5.85 -20.51 14.93
N SER A 121 -4.83 -20.94 15.68
CA SER A 121 -3.79 -20.05 16.18
C SER A 121 -3.01 -19.39 15.03
N LEU A 122 -2.64 -20.16 14.02
CA LEU A 122 -1.97 -19.67 12.82
C LEU A 122 -2.85 -18.67 12.06
N GLY A 123 -4.14 -18.96 11.93
CA GLY A 123 -5.13 -18.05 11.34
C GLY A 123 -5.20 -16.70 12.07
N ILE A 124 -5.24 -16.71 13.40
CA ILE A 124 -5.24 -15.49 14.22
C ILE A 124 -3.93 -14.70 14.01
N VAL A 125 -2.78 -15.38 14.00
CA VAL A 125 -1.48 -14.73 13.78
C VAL A 125 -1.41 -14.09 12.39
N HIS A 126 -1.85 -14.79 11.35
CA HIS A 126 -1.86 -14.23 9.99
C HIS A 126 -2.86 -13.08 9.84
N PHE A 127 -4.03 -13.19 10.47
CA PHE A 127 -5.01 -12.09 10.47
C PHE A 127 -4.46 -10.86 11.19
N ALA A 128 -3.89 -11.03 12.39
CA ALA A 128 -3.29 -9.94 13.15
C ALA A 128 -2.11 -9.31 12.41
N GLY A 129 -1.22 -10.13 11.84
CA GLY A 129 -0.11 -9.64 11.03
C GLY A 129 -0.57 -8.92 9.75
N GLY A 130 -1.62 -9.41 9.10
CA GLY A 130 -2.23 -8.75 7.95
C GLY A 130 -2.87 -7.41 8.32
N ALA A 131 -3.62 -7.36 9.42
CA ALA A 131 -4.22 -6.13 9.93
C ALA A 131 -3.15 -5.11 10.33
N TRP A 132 -2.08 -5.56 10.99
CA TRP A 132 -0.96 -4.71 11.38
C TRP A 132 -0.25 -4.12 10.16
N ARG A 133 0.06 -4.93 9.14
CA ARG A 133 0.60 -4.41 7.87
C ARG A 133 -0.31 -3.36 7.23
N ARG A 134 -1.63 -3.56 7.27
CA ARG A 134 -2.58 -2.56 6.74
C ARG A 134 -2.60 -1.27 7.55
N ILE A 135 -2.35 -1.34 8.86
CA ILE A 135 -2.18 -0.17 9.73
C ILE A 135 -0.85 0.52 9.42
N GLU A 136 0.24 -0.23 9.30
CA GLU A 136 1.55 0.31 8.89
C GLU A 136 1.47 0.99 7.53
N ASP A 137 0.68 0.41 6.61
CA ASP A 137 0.46 0.93 5.28
C ASP A 137 -0.58 2.06 5.21
N TRP A 138 -1.31 2.32 6.30
CA TRP A 138 -2.38 3.32 6.34
C TRP A 138 -1.97 4.74 5.94
N PRO A 139 -0.80 5.26 6.37
CA PRO A 139 -0.29 6.54 5.86
C PRO A 139 -0.19 6.54 4.34
N TRP A 140 0.16 5.39 3.74
CA TRP A 140 0.27 5.21 2.29
C TRP A 140 -1.09 5.12 1.59
N TYR A 141 -2.15 4.69 2.28
CA TYR A 141 -3.51 4.71 1.74
C TYR A 141 -4.16 6.11 1.81
N HIS A 142 -3.90 6.90 2.87
CA HIS A 142 -4.40 8.29 2.98
C HIS A 142 -3.72 9.27 2.02
N PHE A 143 -2.60 8.87 1.47
CA PHE A 143 -2.01 9.50 0.30
C PHE A 143 -2.85 9.37 -0.98
N ASN A 144 -3.90 8.53 -0.98
CA ASN A 144 -4.82 8.33 -2.09
C ASN A 144 -6.29 8.50 -1.67
N SER A 145 -6.83 9.71 -1.78
CA SER A 145 -8.19 9.83 -2.31
C SER A 145 -8.05 9.80 -3.83
N GLY A 146 -8.70 8.83 -4.50
CA GLY A 146 -8.49 8.46 -5.91
C GLY A 146 -8.74 9.54 -6.99
N ALA A 147 -8.85 10.82 -6.62
CA ALA A 147 -8.92 11.96 -7.52
C ALA A 147 -7.93 13.09 -7.16
N THR A 148 -7.24 13.01 -6.02
CA THR A 148 -6.43 14.12 -5.49
C THR A 148 -5.11 13.63 -4.92
N ILE A 149 -4.10 13.78 -5.78
CA ILE A 149 -2.68 14.08 -5.56
C ILE A 149 -2.24 14.19 -4.09
N LEU A 150 -1.11 13.55 -3.72
CA LEU A 150 -0.45 13.73 -2.42
C LEU A 150 -0.39 15.20 -1.97
N PRO A 151 -0.73 15.51 -0.71
CA PRO A 151 -0.60 16.86 -0.16
C PRO A 151 0.86 17.37 -0.06
N ASN A 152 1.87 16.52 -0.30
CA ASN A 152 3.29 16.89 -0.29
C ASN A 152 4.05 16.57 -1.60
N MET A 153 3.35 16.33 -2.72
CA MET A 153 4.02 16.20 -4.02
C MET A 153 4.44 17.58 -4.52
N SER A 154 5.74 17.79 -4.72
CA SER A 154 6.28 18.99 -5.36
C SER A 154 5.57 19.25 -6.69
N ASP A 155 5.33 20.52 -7.02
CA ASP A 155 4.66 20.89 -8.27
C ASP A 155 5.41 20.34 -9.50
N SER A 156 6.73 20.23 -9.40
CA SER A 156 7.60 19.57 -10.38
C SER A 156 7.24 18.11 -10.62
N ASN A 157 7.09 17.32 -9.55
CA ASN A 157 6.68 15.92 -9.66
C ASN A 157 5.28 15.78 -10.29
N ARG A 158 4.36 16.70 -9.99
CA ARG A 158 3.00 16.72 -10.59
C ARG A 158 3.07 16.91 -12.09
N ASP A 159 3.91 17.83 -12.53
CA ASP A 159 4.09 18.17 -13.93
C ASP A 159 4.77 17.03 -14.70
N VAL A 160 5.80 16.42 -14.12
CA VAL A 160 6.49 15.26 -14.71
C VAL A 160 5.53 14.09 -14.90
N ILE A 161 4.72 13.75 -13.88
CA ILE A 161 3.75 12.65 -13.99
C ILE A 161 2.75 12.90 -15.11
N ARG A 162 2.21 14.12 -15.19
CA ARG A 162 1.22 14.47 -16.21
C ARG A 162 1.85 14.41 -17.60
N PHE A 163 3.03 14.99 -17.76
CA PHE A 163 3.77 14.94 -19.00
C PHE A 163 4.05 13.51 -19.46
N LEU A 164 4.50 12.63 -18.57
CA LEU A 164 4.77 11.23 -18.89
C LEU A 164 3.49 10.49 -19.30
N LYS A 165 2.36 10.74 -18.62
CA LYS A 165 1.07 10.16 -19.01
C LYS A 165 0.58 10.62 -20.37
N GLU A 166 0.86 11.87 -20.74
CA GLU A 166 0.50 12.44 -22.05
C GLU A 166 1.44 12.01 -23.18
N THR A 167 2.70 11.69 -22.87
CA THR A 167 3.77 11.53 -23.88
C THR A 167 4.20 10.07 -24.11
N THR A 168 3.86 9.15 -23.21
CA THR A 168 4.26 7.74 -23.28
C THR A 168 3.06 6.79 -23.30
N ASP A 169 3.22 5.62 -23.91
CA ASP A 169 2.19 4.58 -23.93
C ASP A 169 1.91 4.02 -22.53
N GLY A 170 0.73 3.42 -22.35
CA GLY A 170 0.24 2.95 -21.05
C GLY A 170 1.09 1.82 -20.44
N ASP A 171 1.74 1.01 -21.27
CA ASP A 171 2.57 -0.14 -20.92
C ASP A 171 4.07 0.09 -21.15
N ALA A 172 4.47 1.34 -21.41
CA ALA A 172 5.84 1.72 -21.72
C ALA A 172 6.86 1.32 -20.62
N ARG A 173 8.03 0.88 -21.06
CA ARG A 173 9.23 0.60 -20.24
C ARG A 173 10.10 1.85 -20.14
N ILE A 174 10.11 2.48 -18.98
CA ILE A 174 10.82 3.74 -18.75
C ILE A 174 12.02 3.50 -17.83
N LEU A 175 13.22 3.69 -18.36
CA LEU A 175 14.46 3.71 -17.58
C LEU A 175 14.61 5.08 -16.92
N VAL A 176 14.43 5.14 -15.60
CA VAL A 176 14.59 6.36 -14.79
C VAL A 176 16.03 6.45 -14.30
N LEU A 177 16.73 7.55 -14.59
CA LEU A 177 18.15 7.71 -14.25
C LEU A 177 18.42 8.31 -12.87
N SER A 178 17.36 8.57 -12.10
CA SER A 178 17.45 9.02 -10.71
C SER A 178 16.74 8.04 -9.80
N ASP A 179 17.49 7.35 -8.94
CA ASP A 179 16.93 6.39 -7.98
C ASP A 179 15.93 7.06 -7.01
N GLN A 180 16.18 8.32 -6.66
CA GLN A 180 15.27 9.13 -5.84
C GLN A 180 13.90 9.32 -6.52
N LYS A 181 13.88 9.46 -7.85
CA LYS A 181 12.66 9.71 -8.63
C LYS A 181 11.97 8.44 -9.05
N LEU A 182 12.70 7.33 -9.24
CA LEU A 182 12.15 6.03 -9.59
C LEU A 182 11.01 5.64 -8.65
N PHE A 183 11.28 5.63 -7.34
CA PHE A 183 10.31 5.22 -6.32
C PHE A 183 9.02 6.05 -6.40
N PHE A 184 9.19 7.36 -6.54
CA PHE A 184 8.05 8.27 -6.58
C PHE A 184 7.21 8.04 -7.83
N LEU A 185 7.85 7.98 -8.99
CA LEU A 185 7.17 7.91 -10.27
C LEU A 185 6.52 6.56 -10.53
N SER A 186 7.14 5.45 -10.08
CA SER A 186 6.62 4.09 -10.32
C SER A 186 5.23 3.92 -9.73
N TYR A 187 4.95 4.58 -8.60
CA TYR A 187 3.62 4.59 -7.99
C TYR A 187 2.54 5.27 -8.86
N TYR A 188 2.87 6.39 -9.52
CA TYR A 188 1.89 7.22 -10.23
C TYR A 188 1.69 6.86 -11.69
N LEU A 189 2.62 6.11 -12.28
CA LEU A 189 2.67 5.86 -13.71
C LEU A 189 2.23 4.46 -14.12
N LEU A 190 1.77 3.64 -13.17
CA LEU A 190 1.11 2.37 -13.46
C LEU A 190 0.05 2.53 -14.57
N PRO A 191 0.00 1.62 -15.56
CA PRO A 191 0.69 0.33 -15.62
C PRO A 191 2.09 0.34 -16.29
N ARG A 192 2.71 1.51 -16.49
CA ARG A 192 4.06 1.61 -17.08
C ARG A 192 5.10 0.98 -16.17
N LYS A 193 6.09 0.31 -16.78
CA LYS A 193 7.19 -0.34 -16.07
C LYS A 193 8.33 0.64 -15.89
N LEU A 194 8.56 1.10 -14.67
CA LEU A 194 9.66 1.98 -14.33
C LEU A 194 10.79 1.20 -13.66
N PHE A 195 12.02 1.41 -14.09
CA PHE A 195 13.21 0.74 -13.54
C PHE A 195 14.43 1.65 -13.59
N HIS A 196 15.48 1.30 -12.85
CA HIS A 196 16.72 2.09 -12.73
C HIS A 196 17.92 1.20 -13.07
N PRO A 197 19.05 1.73 -13.58
CA PRO A 197 20.22 0.92 -13.95
C PRO A 197 20.67 -0.10 -12.89
N ILE A 198 20.70 0.31 -11.62
CA ILE A 198 21.13 -0.54 -10.49
C ILE A 198 20.06 -1.58 -10.11
N HIS A 199 18.81 -1.31 -10.45
CA HIS A 199 17.64 -2.09 -10.05
C HIS A 199 16.77 -2.41 -11.27
N PRO A 200 17.31 -3.19 -12.25
CA PRO A 200 16.62 -3.43 -13.51
C PRO A 200 15.34 -4.27 -13.36
N GLU A 201 15.26 -5.08 -12.30
CA GLU A 201 14.13 -5.96 -12.01
C GLU A 201 13.14 -5.39 -10.98
N SER A 202 13.47 -4.28 -10.31
CA SER A 202 12.69 -3.79 -9.17
C SER A 202 11.89 -2.55 -9.52
N GLU A 203 10.58 -2.74 -9.71
CA GLU A 203 9.59 -1.67 -9.91
C GLU A 203 9.26 -0.93 -8.60
N PHE A 204 9.50 -1.60 -7.45
CA PHE A 204 9.21 -1.10 -6.11
C PHE A 204 10.32 -1.48 -5.14
N VAL A 205 11.21 -0.54 -4.81
CA VAL A 205 12.08 -0.71 -3.65
C VAL A 205 11.69 0.31 -2.60
N ILE A 206 10.79 -0.10 -1.70
CA ILE A 206 10.40 0.67 -0.52
C ILE A 206 11.66 0.88 0.34
N PRO A 207 12.06 2.13 0.64
CA PRO A 207 13.19 2.39 1.52
C PRO A 207 12.96 1.77 2.90
N LYS A 208 13.97 1.10 3.46
CA LYS A 208 13.95 0.69 4.86
C LYS A 208 14.32 1.89 5.74
N GLU A 209 13.67 2.01 6.88
CA GLU A 209 13.68 3.16 7.82
C GLU A 209 15.08 3.66 8.25
N HIS A 210 16.13 2.85 8.12
CA HIS A 210 17.50 3.19 8.53
C HIS A 210 18.56 3.00 7.46
N GLN A 211 18.15 2.79 6.20
CA GLN A 211 19.11 2.62 5.11
C GLN A 211 19.52 4.00 4.58
N GLN A 212 20.73 4.47 4.94
CA GLN A 212 21.39 5.56 4.21
C GLN A 212 21.63 5.09 2.78
N ARG A 213 20.70 5.40 1.85
CA ARG A 213 21.00 5.24 0.43
C ARG A 213 21.95 6.34 0.02
N GLN A 214 23.08 5.95 -0.55
CA GLN A 214 23.70 6.77 -1.58
C GLN A 214 22.75 6.73 -2.79
N LEU A 215 21.76 7.62 -2.81
CA LEU A 215 20.87 7.79 -3.95
C LEU A 215 21.75 8.15 -5.15
N LYS A 216 21.82 7.25 -6.13
CA LYS A 216 22.62 7.47 -7.33
C LYS A 216 21.72 8.10 -8.39
N ALA A 217 22.24 9.17 -8.96
CA ALA A 217 21.72 9.81 -10.15
C ALA A 217 22.79 9.62 -11.25
N TYR A 218 22.39 9.00 -12.35
CA TYR A 218 23.21 8.90 -13.55
C TYR A 218 22.75 9.94 -14.53
N ARG A 219 23.65 10.55 -15.30
CA ARG A 219 23.30 11.18 -16.58
C ARG A 219 23.24 10.12 -17.66
N LEU A 220 22.52 10.39 -18.74
CA LEU A 220 22.52 9.48 -19.89
C LEU A 220 23.94 9.25 -20.43
N SER A 221 24.80 10.28 -20.38
CA SER A 221 26.21 10.21 -20.75
C SER A 221 27.06 9.27 -19.90
N ASP A 222 26.59 8.94 -18.69
CA ASP A 222 27.32 8.08 -17.76
C ASP A 222 27.06 6.59 -18.02
N LEU A 223 26.11 6.29 -18.90
CA LEU A 223 25.71 4.93 -19.26
C LEU A 223 26.19 4.58 -20.66
N ASP A 224 26.73 3.38 -20.80
CA ASP A 224 27.15 2.83 -22.08
C ASP A 224 25.94 2.42 -22.94
N ALA A 225 26.03 2.64 -24.26
CA ALA A 225 24.97 2.35 -25.20
C ALA A 225 24.65 0.85 -25.29
N GLU A 226 25.68 -0.01 -25.20
CA GLU A 226 25.50 -1.47 -25.17
C GLU A 226 24.73 -1.90 -23.91
N TYR A 227 25.05 -1.27 -22.78
CA TYR A 227 24.36 -1.51 -21.51
C TYR A 227 22.88 -1.07 -21.56
N ILE A 228 22.59 0.11 -22.12
CA ILE A 228 21.23 0.60 -22.33
C ILE A 228 20.43 -0.37 -23.22
N SER A 229 21.03 -0.83 -24.32
CA SER A 229 20.39 -1.77 -25.24
C SER A 229 20.00 -3.07 -24.55
N LYS A 230 20.86 -3.60 -23.66
CA LYS A 230 20.57 -4.79 -22.86
C LYS A 230 19.35 -4.61 -21.93
N LEU A 231 19.15 -3.42 -21.37
CA LEU A 231 18.00 -3.11 -20.52
C LEU A 231 16.68 -3.00 -21.29
N ASN A 232 16.76 -2.74 -22.60
CA ASN A 232 15.64 -2.61 -23.53
C ASN A 232 14.53 -1.65 -23.03
N PRO A 233 14.84 -0.36 -22.76
CA PRO A 233 13.82 0.64 -22.45
C PRO A 233 13.14 1.20 -23.72
N ASP A 234 11.87 1.55 -23.61
CA ASP A 234 11.16 2.33 -24.64
C ASP A 234 11.52 3.81 -24.52
N TYR A 235 11.68 4.28 -23.28
CA TYR A 235 12.06 5.64 -22.94
C TYR A 235 13.14 5.69 -21.86
N ILE A 236 13.97 6.73 -21.88
CA ILE A 236 14.89 7.10 -20.81
C ILE A 236 14.45 8.44 -20.22
N LEU A 237 14.27 8.48 -18.90
CA LEU A 237 13.91 9.66 -18.15
C LEU A 237 15.09 10.18 -17.32
N GLU A 238 15.57 11.36 -17.69
CA GLU A 238 16.46 12.18 -16.89
C GLU A 238 15.62 13.22 -16.12
N TYR A 239 15.44 13.00 -14.82
CA TYR A 239 14.68 13.90 -13.96
C TYR A 239 15.45 14.21 -12.68
N TYR A 240 15.82 15.49 -12.52
CA TYR A 240 16.58 15.98 -11.37
C TYR A 240 15.97 17.26 -10.80
N GLU A 241 15.96 17.37 -9.48
CA GLU A 241 15.55 18.56 -8.73
C GLU A 241 16.73 19.07 -7.89
N GLY A 242 16.75 20.39 -7.64
CA GLY A 242 17.79 21.05 -6.84
C GLY A 242 18.67 21.97 -7.68
N ALA A 243 19.14 23.05 -7.05
CA ALA A 243 19.91 24.09 -7.74
C ALA A 243 21.21 23.55 -8.38
N ASP A 244 21.84 22.57 -7.75
CA ASP A 244 23.09 21.96 -8.21
C ASP A 244 22.91 21.11 -9.48
N TYR A 245 21.69 20.70 -9.78
CA TYR A 245 21.35 19.87 -10.94
C TYR A 245 20.65 20.67 -12.04
N LEU A 246 20.50 21.98 -11.90
CA LEU A 246 19.82 22.84 -12.86
C LEU A 246 20.75 23.17 -14.03
N GLU A 247 20.53 22.54 -15.18
CA GLU A 247 21.42 22.65 -16.36
C GLU A 247 20.73 23.54 -17.39
N LYS A 248 20.84 24.86 -17.20
CA LYS A 248 20.05 25.85 -17.97
C LYS A 248 20.20 25.72 -19.48
N ASP A 249 21.39 25.36 -19.94
CA ASP A 249 21.71 25.22 -21.36
C ASP A 249 21.03 23.99 -21.99
N ARG A 250 20.66 23.01 -21.16
CA ARG A 250 20.10 21.71 -21.57
C ARG A 250 18.58 21.65 -21.44
N PHE A 251 17.93 22.71 -20.96
CA PHE A 251 16.47 22.80 -20.92
C PHE A 251 15.79 22.65 -22.28
N ARG A 252 16.52 22.94 -23.37
CA ARG A 252 16.02 22.87 -24.74
C ARG A 252 16.15 21.50 -25.39
N GLU A 253 16.73 20.53 -24.68
CA GLU A 253 16.96 19.18 -25.23
C GLU A 253 15.67 18.36 -25.40
N ASP A 254 14.60 18.67 -24.65
CA ASP A 254 13.28 18.03 -24.83
C ASP A 254 12.22 19.07 -25.24
N PRO A 255 11.97 19.24 -26.56
CA PRO A 255 10.94 20.15 -27.05
C PRO A 255 9.53 19.81 -26.56
N ARG A 256 9.24 18.53 -26.29
CA ARG A 256 7.90 18.09 -25.84
C ARG A 256 7.63 18.57 -24.43
N TRP A 257 8.63 18.45 -23.56
CA TRP A 257 8.58 18.97 -22.20
C TRP A 257 8.40 20.49 -22.18
N LEU A 258 9.14 21.22 -23.02
CA LEU A 258 8.97 22.67 -23.13
C LEU A 258 7.57 23.07 -23.61
N GLN A 259 7.03 22.39 -24.62
CA GLN A 259 5.67 22.63 -25.11
C GLN A 259 4.63 22.36 -24.02
N PHE A 260 4.79 21.27 -23.25
CA PHE A 260 3.93 20.95 -22.11
C PHE A 260 3.93 22.07 -21.07
N LEU A 261 5.11 22.57 -20.68
CA LEU A 261 5.23 23.67 -19.72
C LEU A 261 4.65 24.98 -20.26
N GLN A 262 4.90 25.31 -21.53
CA GLN A 262 4.38 26.53 -22.16
C GLN A 262 2.85 26.52 -22.25
N LYS A 263 2.25 25.37 -22.58
CA LYS A 263 0.78 25.20 -22.61
C LYS A 263 0.16 25.45 -21.24
N LYS A 264 0.86 25.08 -20.15
CA LYS A 264 0.34 25.18 -18.78
C LYS A 264 0.60 26.54 -18.13
N TYR A 265 1.80 27.11 -18.31
CA TYR A 265 2.26 28.29 -17.56
C TYR A 265 2.57 29.51 -18.44
N GLY A 266 2.49 29.40 -19.76
CA GLY A 266 2.72 30.48 -20.71
C GLY A 266 4.16 30.57 -21.24
N TYR A 267 4.34 31.38 -22.29
CA TYR A 267 5.63 31.63 -22.91
C TYR A 267 6.53 32.46 -21.96
N GLY A 268 7.67 31.89 -21.56
CA GLY A 268 8.64 32.54 -20.66
C GLY A 268 8.79 31.88 -19.29
N HIS A 269 7.99 30.86 -18.95
CA HIS A 269 8.18 30.08 -17.75
C HIS A 269 9.53 29.34 -17.77
N GLN A 270 10.35 29.53 -16.73
CA GLN A 270 11.60 28.80 -16.53
C GLN A 270 11.43 27.79 -15.39
N PRO A 271 11.46 26.47 -15.67
CA PRO A 271 11.32 25.47 -14.62
C PRO A 271 12.54 25.50 -13.68
N THR A 272 12.32 25.22 -12.40
CA THR A 272 13.35 25.12 -11.36
C THR A 272 13.95 23.71 -11.25
N TYR A 273 13.70 22.86 -12.24
CA TYR A 273 14.06 21.44 -12.26
C TYR A 273 14.23 20.96 -13.71
N ASN A 274 15.04 19.92 -13.93
CA ASN A 274 15.35 19.40 -15.25
C ASN A 274 14.53 18.14 -15.53
N VAL A 275 13.84 18.11 -16.67
CA VAL A 275 13.18 16.91 -17.20
C VAL A 275 13.60 16.74 -18.66
N ARG A 276 14.08 15.55 -19.00
CA ARG A 276 14.37 15.13 -20.37
C ARG A 276 13.88 13.71 -20.56
N LEU A 277 12.99 13.51 -21.52
CA LEU A 277 12.50 12.20 -21.91
C LEU A 277 13.06 11.85 -23.29
N HIS A 278 13.95 10.87 -23.35
CA HIS A 278 14.50 10.33 -24.58
C HIS A 278 13.68 9.11 -25.00
N GLN A 279 13.29 9.02 -26.27
CA GLN A 279 12.64 7.83 -26.82
C GLN A 279 13.69 6.99 -27.54
N ILE A 280 13.81 5.71 -27.19
CA ILE A 280 14.82 4.81 -27.76
C ILE A 280 14.24 3.98 -28.91
N THR A 281 12.99 3.57 -28.78
CA THR A 281 12.31 2.77 -29.81
C THR A 281 11.15 3.60 -30.40
N PRO A 282 11.07 3.80 -31.72
CA PRO A 282 9.87 4.35 -32.33
C PRO A 282 8.72 3.37 -32.12
N SER A 283 7.63 3.83 -31.51
CA SER A 283 6.44 3.02 -31.24
C SER A 283 5.82 2.56 -32.56
N THR A 284 6.05 1.30 -32.94
CA THR A 284 5.13 0.59 -33.81
C THR A 284 3.80 0.42 -33.05
N THR A 285 2.67 0.65 -33.73
CA THR A 285 1.27 0.48 -33.30
C THR A 285 0.61 1.57 -32.43
N SER A 286 0.32 2.72 -33.04
CA SER A 286 -1.02 3.32 -32.90
C SER A 286 -1.97 2.58 -33.87
N SER A 287 -2.58 1.49 -33.40
CA SER A 287 -3.74 0.92 -34.08
C SER A 287 -4.98 1.62 -33.53
N SER A 288 -5.33 2.75 -34.16
CA SER A 288 -6.70 3.24 -34.07
C SER A 288 -7.61 2.15 -34.65
N PRO A 289 -8.69 1.72 -33.98
CA PRO A 289 -9.63 0.80 -34.58
C PRO A 289 -10.22 1.46 -35.84
N PRO A 290 -10.39 0.71 -36.94
CA PRO A 290 -10.92 1.27 -38.18
C PRO A 290 -12.30 1.85 -37.91
N LYS A 291 -12.45 3.11 -38.32
CA LYS A 291 -13.73 3.83 -38.34
C LYS A 291 -14.71 2.96 -39.15
N PRO A 292 -15.88 2.58 -38.62
CA PRO A 292 -16.82 1.79 -39.40
C PRO A 292 -17.20 2.57 -40.66
N GLU A 293 -16.98 1.94 -41.82
CA GLU A 293 -17.44 2.43 -43.11
C GLU A 293 -18.94 2.70 -43.02
N GLN A 294 -19.32 3.93 -43.33
CA GLN A 294 -20.71 4.25 -43.62
C GLN A 294 -21.09 3.47 -44.88
N VAL A 295 -21.85 2.39 -44.68
CA VAL A 295 -22.57 1.73 -45.76
C VAL A 295 -23.57 2.73 -46.31
N VAL A 296 -23.25 3.34 -47.44
CA VAL A 296 -24.23 4.00 -48.30
C VAL A 296 -25.02 2.88 -48.97
N VAL A 297 -26.23 2.64 -48.48
CA VAL A 297 -27.22 1.80 -49.17
C VAL A 297 -27.85 2.67 -50.27
N PRO A 298 -27.99 2.16 -51.51
CA PRO A 298 -28.37 2.91 -52.70
C PRO A 298 -29.74 3.59 -52.67
#